data_AF-A0A2V5ZTJ0-F1
#
_entry.id   AF-A0A2V5ZTJ0-F1
#
_cell.length_a   1.000
_cell.length_b   1.000
_cell.length_c   1.000
_cell.angle_alpha   90.00
_cell.angle_beta   90.00
_cell.angle_gamma   90.00
#
_symmetry.space_group_name_H-M   'P 1'
#
loop_
_entity.id
_entity.type
_entity.pdbx_description
1 polymer ?
#
loop_
_entity_poly.entity_id
_entity_poly.type
_entity_poly.pdbx_seq_one_letter_code
_entity_poly.pdbx_strand_id
1 'polypeptide(L)'
;TFMVLYDMLRNAAHLSLADIVRRQKLLGYDYDVLRPAEPGNWKAPYTEDRIAFVRAFYNYARVNPNGRPQLWSEWLKSGGN
;
A
#
# COMPACT_ATOMS: atom_id res chain seq x y z
N THR A 1 -7.98 3.44 -1.66
CA THR A 1 -6.55 3.14 -1.95
C THR A 1 -5.65 4.34 -1.82
N PHE A 2 -5.84 5.45 -2.54
CA PHE A 2 -4.93 6.60 -2.49
C PHE A 2 -4.70 7.19 -1.09
N MET A 3 -5.73 7.25 -0.25
CA MET A 3 -5.57 7.67 1.15
C MET A 3 -4.61 6.77 1.93
N VAL A 4 -4.63 5.45 1.69
CA VAL A 4 -3.67 4.51 2.28
C VAL A 4 -2.26 4.80 1.78
N LEU A 5 -2.07 5.06 0.49
CA LEU A 5 -0.74 5.37 -0.06
C LEU A 5 -0.19 6.68 0.51
N TYR A 6 -1.02 7.72 0.59
CA TYR A 6 -0.63 8.98 1.20
C TYR A 6 -0.25 8.79 2.67
N ASP A 7 -1.03 7.98 3.38
CA ASP A 7 -0.79 7.68 4.77
C ASP A 7 0.53 6.91 4.99
N MET A 8 0.86 5.98 4.09
CA MET A 8 2.16 5.32 4.05
C MET A 8 3.30 6.31 3.85
N LEU A 9 3.18 7.25 2.91
CA LEU A 9 4.22 8.27 2.69
C LEU A 9 4.49 9.11 3.94
N ARG A 10 3.48 9.35 4.77
CA ARG A 10 3.62 10.16 5.99
C ARG A 10 4.08 9.37 7.19
N ASN A 11 3.71 8.08 7.28
CA ASN A 11 3.76 7.37 8.55
C ASN A 11 4.41 5.97 8.49
N ALA A 12 4.73 5.43 7.31
CA ALA A 12 5.26 4.06 7.20
C ALA A 12 6.62 3.88 7.90
N ALA A 13 7.42 4.94 8.03
CA ALA A 13 8.68 4.92 8.78
C ALA A 13 8.51 4.60 10.28
N HIS A 14 7.31 4.79 10.82
CA HIS A 14 7.03 4.64 12.26
C HIS A 14 5.86 3.70 12.57
N LEU A 15 5.00 3.41 11.59
CA LEU A 15 3.82 2.58 11.77
C LEU A 15 3.87 1.31 10.91
N SER A 16 3.28 0.25 11.45
CA SER A 16 3.13 -1.00 10.72
C SER A 16 2.12 -0.86 9.57
N LEU A 17 2.26 -1.71 8.55
CA LEU A 17 1.26 -1.81 7.47
C LEU A 17 -0.14 -2.11 8.04
N ALA A 18 -0.21 -2.98 9.04
CA ALA A 18 -1.46 -3.39 9.67
C ALA A 18 -2.17 -2.20 10.34
N ASP A 19 -1.43 -1.34 11.04
CA ASP A 19 -2.00 -0.16 11.71
C ASP A 19 -2.53 0.86 10.70
N ILE A 20 -1.77 1.12 9.64
CA ILE A 20 -2.18 2.03 8.56
C ILE A 20 -3.44 1.52 7.87
N VAL A 21 -3.47 0.24 7.50
CA VAL A 21 -4.63 -0.37 6.84
C VAL A 21 -5.85 -0.37 7.75
N ARG A 22 -5.67 -0.74 9.03
CA ARG A 22 -6.75 -0.76 10.02
C ARG A 22 -7.38 0.61 10.21
N ARG A 23 -6.59 1.68 10.39
CA ARG A 23 -7.17 3.02 10.58
C ARG A 23 -7.83 3.56 9.32
N GLN A 24 -7.27 3.28 8.15
CA GLN A 24 -7.87 3.71 6.88
C GLN A 24 -9.17 2.95 6.59
N LYS A 25 -9.27 1.69 7.01
CA LYS A 25 -10.52 0.92 6.98
C LYS A 25 -11.60 1.57 7.87
N LEU A 26 -11.25 1.95 9.10
CA LEU A 26 -12.18 2.65 10.01
C LEU A 26 -12.64 4.00 9.44
N LEU A 27 -11.74 4.77 8.83
CA LEU A 27 -12.08 6.07 8.21
C LEU A 27 -12.81 5.93 6.87
N GLY A 28 -12.64 4.80 6.18
CA GLY A 28 -13.12 4.55 4.82
C GLY A 28 -14.39 3.70 4.76
N TYR A 29 -15.27 3.77 5.76
CA TYR A 29 -16.52 2.99 5.81
C TYR A 29 -16.29 1.46 5.69
N ASP A 30 -15.33 0.95 6.44
CA ASP A 30 -14.93 -0.47 6.48
C ASP A 30 -14.30 -1.01 5.18
N TYR A 31 -13.89 -0.11 4.27
CA TYR A 31 -13.17 -0.50 3.05
C TYR A 31 -11.76 -1.00 3.38
N ASP A 32 -11.55 -2.30 3.21
CA ASP A 32 -10.28 -2.96 3.44
C ASP A 32 -9.47 -3.10 2.15
N VAL A 33 -8.41 -2.30 2.03
CA VAL A 33 -7.52 -2.31 0.87
C VAL A 33 -6.70 -3.61 0.76
N LEU A 34 -6.66 -4.47 1.76
CA LEU A 34 -5.96 -5.76 1.67
C LEU A 34 -6.91 -6.96 1.56
N ARG A 35 -8.23 -6.71 1.46
CA ARG A 35 -9.22 -7.77 1.32
C ARG A 35 -9.06 -8.49 -0.03
N PRO A 36 -8.88 -9.83 -0.04
CA PRO A 36 -8.85 -10.61 -1.26
C PRO A 36 -10.23 -10.64 -1.92
N ALA A 37 -10.26 -10.92 -3.23
CA ALA A 37 -11.50 -11.13 -3.93
C ALA A 37 -12.14 -12.47 -3.52
N GLU A 38 -13.45 -12.56 -3.68
CA GLU A 38 -14.18 -13.81 -3.47
C GLU A 38 -13.86 -14.82 -4.59
N PRO A 39 -13.86 -16.14 -4.28
CA PRO A 39 -13.66 -17.17 -5.30
C PRO A 39 -14.63 -17.00 -6.48
N GLY A 40 -14.12 -17.14 -7.70
CA GLY A 40 -14.92 -16.99 -8.93
C GLY A 40 -15.20 -15.54 -9.34
N ASN A 41 -14.73 -14.55 -8.59
CA ASN A 41 -14.82 -13.15 -9.00
C ASN A 41 -13.83 -12.86 -10.13
N TRP A 42 -14.32 -12.38 -11.27
CA TRP A 42 -13.48 -12.00 -12.41
C TRP A 42 -12.46 -10.91 -12.08
N LYS A 43 -12.68 -10.14 -11.00
CA LYS A 43 -11.75 -9.12 -10.50
C LYS A 43 -10.64 -9.67 -9.61
N ALA A 44 -10.57 -10.99 -9.38
CA ALA A 44 -9.57 -11.59 -8.52
C ALA A 44 -8.13 -11.25 -8.93
N PRO A 45 -7.72 -11.38 -10.21
CA PRO A 45 -6.36 -11.02 -10.63
C PRO A 45 -6.02 -9.55 -10.33
N TYR A 46 -6.94 -8.63 -10.65
CA TYR A 46 -6.73 -7.19 -10.38
C TYR A 46 -6.70 -6.88 -8.87
N THR A 47 -7.40 -7.66 -8.06
CA THR A 47 -7.39 -7.52 -6.59
C THR A 47 -6.06 -7.99 -6.01
N GLU A 48 -5.53 -9.09 -6.52
CA GLU A 48 -4.21 -9.62 -6.16
C GLU A 48 -3.10 -8.64 -6.56
N ASP A 49 -3.13 -8.10 -7.78
CA ASP A 49 -2.20 -7.07 -8.25
C ASP A 49 -2.22 -5.84 -7.35
N ARG A 50 -3.42 -5.37 -6.97
CA ARG A 50 -3.58 -4.23 -6.07
C ARG A 50 -3.02 -4.51 -4.68
N ILE A 51 -3.22 -5.72 -4.15
CA ILE A 51 -2.68 -6.12 -2.84
C ILE A 51 -1.15 -6.16 -2.89
N ALA A 52 -0.57 -6.77 -3.94
CA ALA A 52 0.86 -6.82 -4.15
C ALA A 52 1.46 -5.41 -4.26
N PHE A 53 0.83 -4.53 -5.05
CA PHE A 53 1.21 -3.13 -5.17
C PHE A 53 1.21 -2.40 -3.83
N VAL A 54 0.14 -2.52 -3.02
CA VAL A 54 0.05 -1.84 -1.72
C VAL A 54 1.16 -2.31 -0.76
N ARG A 55 1.50 -3.61 -0.78
CA ARG A 55 2.61 -4.14 0.02
C ARG A 55 3.97 -3.61 -0.43
N ALA A 56 4.23 -3.61 -1.73
CA ALA A 56 5.47 -3.07 -2.28
C ALA A 56 5.59 -1.56 -2.02
N PHE A 57 4.50 -0.80 -2.17
CA PHE A 57 4.49 0.63 -1.90
C PHE A 57 4.74 0.95 -0.42
N TYR A 58 4.27 0.11 0.50
CA TYR A 58 4.61 0.24 1.93
C TYR A 58 6.12 0.09 2.16
N ASN A 59 6.77 -0.92 1.56
CA ASN A 59 8.22 -1.11 1.67
C ASN A 59 8.98 0.10 1.13
N TYR A 60 8.57 0.62 -0.03
CA TYR A 60 9.09 1.87 -0.58
C TYR A 60 8.93 3.05 0.38
N ALA A 61 7.72 3.29 0.90
CA ALA A 61 7.42 4.44 1.74
C ALA A 61 8.13 4.40 3.11
N ARG A 62 8.46 3.19 3.61
CA ARG A 62 9.29 3.02 4.81
C ARG A 62 10.68 3.61 4.66
N VAL A 63 11.30 3.41 3.50
CA VAL A 63 12.69 3.83 3.24
C VAL A 63 12.76 5.18 2.49
N ASN A 64 11.64 5.64 1.92
CA ASN A 64 11.47 6.93 1.26
C ASN A 64 10.33 7.76 1.89
N PRO A 65 10.47 8.23 3.14
CA PRO A 65 9.44 9.04 3.78
C PRO A 65 9.13 10.30 2.95
N ASN A 66 7.84 10.65 2.85
CA ASN A 66 7.31 11.71 1.98
C ASN A 66 7.59 11.49 0.48
N GLY A 67 7.96 10.27 0.07
CA GLY A 67 8.30 9.93 -1.31
C GLY A 67 9.65 10.49 -1.75
N ARG A 68 10.56 10.65 -0.79
CA ARG A 68 11.91 11.19 -0.97
C ARG A 68 12.91 10.37 -0.14
N PRO A 69 14.19 10.32 -0.53
CA PRO A 69 14.81 11.07 -1.63
C PRO A 69 14.50 10.52 -3.03
N GLN A 70 14.11 9.26 -3.14
CA GLN A 70 13.87 8.59 -4.42
C GLN A 70 12.36 8.49 -4.71
N LEU A 71 11.97 8.72 -5.96
CA LEU A 71 10.58 8.51 -6.40
C LEU A 71 10.27 7.01 -6.57
N TRP A 72 8.99 6.65 -6.49
CA TRP A 72 8.55 5.25 -6.64
C TRP A 72 9.07 4.56 -7.91
N SER A 73 8.97 5.22 -9.06
CA SER A 73 9.42 4.68 -10.34
C SER A 73 10.93 4.50 -10.42
N GLU A 74 11.70 5.33 -9.70
CA GLU A 74 13.15 5.23 -9.60
C GLU A 74 13.53 4.07 -8.67
N TRP A 75 12.82 3.92 -7.55
CA TRP A 75 13.03 2.85 -6.57
C TRP A 75 12.81 1.46 -7.15
N LEU A 76 11.77 1.30 -7.98
CA LEU A 76 11.54 0.07 -8.73
C LEU A 76 12.70 -0.27 -9.68
N LYS A 77 13.29 0.73 -10.34
CA LYS A 77 14.43 0.52 -11.25
C LYS A 77 15.71 0.16 -10.52
N SER A 78 15.88 0.57 -9.26
CA SER A 78 17.05 0.22 -8.45
C SER A 78 17.03 -1.20 -7.86
N GLY A 79 16.00 -2.00 -8.14
CA GLY A 79 15.88 -3.35 -7.59
C GLY A 79 15.47 -3.40 -6.12
N GLY A 80 14.81 -2.33 -5.64
CA GLY A 80 14.18 -2.34 -4.32
C GLY A 80 13.07 -3.38 -4.28
N ASN A 81 13.36 -4.56 -3.73
CA ASN A 81 12.43 -5.64 -3.44
C ASN A 81 12.43 -5.90 -1.93
#